data_AF-A0A1F5SHV8-F1
#
_entry.id   AF-A0A1F5SHV8-F1
#
_cell.length_a   1.000
_cell.length_b   1.000
_cell.length_c   1.000
_cell.angle_alpha   90.00
_cell.angle_beta   90.00
_cell.angle_gamma   90.00
#
_symmetry.space_group_name_H-M   'P 1'
#
loop_
_entity.id
_entity.type
_entity.pdbx_description
1 polymer ?
#
loop_
_entity_poly.entity_id
_entity_poly.type
_entity_poly.pdbx_seq_one_letter_code
_entity_poly.pdbx_strand_id
1 'polypeptide(L)'
;MKNLLYLIFLIFILTSNPVNVAGKDFFIAALEKRADGIYFSDHKMDADPETFQQLDVFWSKDKNKVFYRWHVVDVADPGSFEAINYQIGKDKYNVYWNSQFSEGIHAIKDADPKTFVLCGPTSVYAYDKERVFYISSETADGQEIKGTDKESFEILRGSYSKDKNNVYYKNEIVESADPDSFKVIQGSVTDFTNYSIDSHYVYCHGKKLDNSDAKTFEIINQYNAKDKNNVYTNNLFECNIMTGADPGSYVDLSRNYKKDKNNVYFGYWGDIIENADPESLELIQDIYSKDKNNVYLMADVIEGADPKTFRYLNYGYSLDANNVFYMDKAIKGADINSFRVVKEKYAADSFANYFQDIVISRNGKTHDIKNKIMHDRLRGRILLETEKNGEAWYVSPDLNKAYYLGLPLDAFAVMRELGLGISETNYNSFKGYAPQKLSGKIILRTEAMGEAYYVNPPDLKMHYLGRPADAFRVMRELGLGISSEDFDNL
;
A
#
# COMPACT_ATOMS: atom_id res chain seq x y z
N MET A 1 2.38 -16.18 8.85
CA MET A 1 1.90 -15.59 7.58
C MET A 1 1.60 -14.09 7.75
N LYS A 2 2.58 -13.29 8.18
CA LYS A 2 2.37 -11.86 8.54
C LYS A 2 3.11 -10.86 7.63
N ASN A 3 3.83 -11.32 6.60
CA ASN A 3 4.67 -10.46 5.74
C ASN A 3 4.26 -10.42 4.25
N LEU A 4 3.06 -10.90 3.89
CA LEU A 4 2.57 -10.84 2.50
C LEU A 4 1.52 -9.72 2.28
N LEU A 5 0.90 -9.21 3.35
CA LEU A 5 -0.09 -8.11 3.26
C LEU A 5 0.55 -6.72 3.09
N TYR A 6 1.83 -6.54 3.43
CA TYR A 6 2.49 -5.22 3.34
C TYR A 6 2.93 -4.85 1.91
N LEU A 7 2.94 -5.81 0.97
CA LEU A 7 3.45 -5.61 -0.39
C LEU A 7 2.35 -5.24 -1.40
N ILE A 8 1.08 -5.56 -1.11
CA ILE A 8 -0.04 -5.30 -2.04
C ILE A 8 -0.62 -3.88 -1.83
N PHE A 9 -0.42 -3.28 -0.65
CA PHE A 9 -0.94 -1.95 -0.33
C PHE A 9 -0.07 -0.78 -0.85
N LEU A 10 1.16 -1.05 -1.31
CA LEU A 10 2.05 -0.02 -1.86
C LEU A 10 1.85 0.25 -3.36
N ILE A 11 1.08 -0.57 -4.06
CA ILE A 11 0.92 -0.50 -5.53
C ILE A 11 -0.25 0.42 -5.96
N PHE A 12 -1.13 0.85 -5.04
CA PHE A 12 -2.38 1.54 -5.40
C PHE A 12 -2.53 3.00 -4.95
N ILE A 13 -1.51 3.64 -4.35
CA ILE A 13 -1.53 5.08 -3.96
C ILE A 13 -0.65 5.94 -4.89
N LEU A 14 -0.41 5.52 -6.13
CA LEU A 14 0.35 6.30 -7.12
C LEU A 14 -0.36 6.50 -8.47
N THR A 15 -1.69 6.61 -8.50
CA THR A 15 -2.40 7.01 -9.73
C THR A 15 -3.56 7.95 -9.47
N SER A 16 -3.27 9.14 -8.96
CA SER A 16 -4.16 10.29 -9.08
C SER A 16 -3.36 11.59 -9.09
N ASN A 17 -2.60 11.78 -10.16
CA ASN A 17 -2.15 13.09 -10.64
C ASN A 17 -1.85 12.95 -12.14
N PRO A 18 -2.45 13.77 -13.02
CA PRO A 18 -2.00 13.87 -14.39
C PRO A 18 -0.70 14.67 -14.37
N VAL A 19 0.42 14.01 -14.10
CA VAL A 19 1.72 14.60 -14.38
C VAL A 19 1.86 14.60 -15.90
N ASN A 20 1.80 15.80 -16.46
CA ASN A 20 2.10 16.11 -17.83
C ASN A 20 3.58 15.79 -18.09
N VAL A 21 3.90 14.52 -18.38
CA VAL A 21 5.22 14.10 -18.85
C VAL A 21 5.18 14.15 -20.37
N ALA A 22 5.56 15.30 -20.91
CA ALA A 22 5.90 15.42 -22.31
C ALA A 22 7.09 14.50 -22.63
N GLY A 23 6.88 13.55 -23.53
CA GLY A 23 7.94 12.93 -24.33
C GLY A 23 8.71 11.77 -23.68
N LYS A 24 8.09 10.58 -23.66
CA LYS A 24 8.60 9.29 -24.20
C LYS A 24 7.78 8.13 -23.65
N ASP A 25 7.52 7.18 -24.54
CA ASP A 25 7.10 5.80 -24.27
C ASP A 25 5.63 5.54 -23.90
N PHE A 26 4.71 6.01 -24.76
CA PHE A 26 3.66 5.08 -25.20
C PHE A 26 4.22 4.34 -26.41
N PHE A 27 4.66 3.09 -26.22
CA PHE A 27 5.16 2.23 -27.29
C PHE A 27 4.10 2.07 -28.38
N ILE A 28 4.20 2.85 -29.47
CA ILE A 28 3.69 2.39 -30.76
C ILE A 28 4.69 1.33 -31.19
N ALA A 29 4.27 0.06 -31.14
CA ALA A 29 5.07 -1.01 -31.72
C ALA A 29 5.29 -0.72 -33.21
N ALA A 30 6.51 -0.41 -33.59
CA ALA A 30 6.85 0.02 -34.94
C ALA A 30 7.69 -1.07 -35.63
N LEU A 31 7.19 -1.56 -36.75
CA LEU A 31 7.97 -2.33 -37.71
C LEU A 31 8.88 -1.36 -38.47
N GLU A 32 10.18 -1.67 -38.52
CA GLU A 32 11.19 -0.81 -39.14
C GLU A 32 12.14 -1.63 -40.02
N LYS A 33 12.35 -1.17 -41.27
CA LYS A 33 13.41 -1.68 -42.14
C LYS A 33 14.68 -0.87 -41.92
N ARG A 34 15.71 -1.51 -41.37
CA ARG A 34 17.06 -0.94 -41.18
C ARG A 34 18.01 -1.47 -42.24
N ALA A 35 19.20 -0.88 -42.32
CA ALA A 35 20.22 -1.28 -43.31
C ALA A 35 20.62 -2.75 -43.21
N ASP A 36 20.53 -3.35 -42.02
CA ASP A 36 20.97 -4.71 -41.72
C ASP A 36 19.83 -5.72 -41.52
N GLY A 37 18.56 -5.32 -41.68
CA GLY A 37 17.41 -6.23 -41.57
C GLY A 37 16.08 -5.57 -41.23
N ILE A 38 15.07 -6.39 -40.95
CA ILE A 38 13.75 -5.97 -40.47
C ILE A 38 13.71 -6.08 -38.94
N TYR A 39 13.09 -5.11 -38.29
CA TYR A 39 12.98 -5.03 -36.84
C TYR A 39 11.53 -4.83 -36.43
N PHE A 40 11.12 -5.47 -35.33
CA PHE A 40 9.91 -5.13 -34.59
C PHE A 40 10.32 -4.52 -33.25
N SER A 41 10.07 -3.23 -33.07
CA SER A 41 10.70 -2.45 -32.00
C SER A 41 12.23 -2.63 -32.05
N ASP A 42 12.86 -3.14 -31.00
CA ASP A 42 14.31 -3.36 -30.95
C ASP A 42 14.74 -4.80 -31.31
N HIS A 43 13.78 -5.67 -31.64
CA HIS A 43 14.07 -7.07 -31.96
C HIS A 43 14.29 -7.23 -33.47
N LYS A 44 15.51 -7.66 -33.85
CA LYS A 44 15.82 -8.04 -35.22
C LYS A 44 15.06 -9.32 -35.58
N MET A 45 14.32 -9.28 -36.67
CA MET A 45 13.55 -10.42 -37.19
C MET A 45 14.38 -11.24 -38.16
N ASP A 46 14.24 -12.57 -38.09
CA ASP A 46 14.79 -13.50 -39.08
C ASP A 46 13.89 -13.59 -40.32
N ALA A 47 13.68 -12.43 -40.95
CA ALA A 47 12.80 -12.22 -42.08
C ALA A 47 13.59 -11.84 -43.34
N ASP A 48 13.14 -12.31 -44.51
CA ASP A 48 13.69 -11.94 -45.81
C ASP A 48 13.24 -10.51 -46.18
N PRO A 49 14.15 -9.50 -46.18
CA PRO A 49 13.76 -8.11 -46.41
C PRO A 49 13.28 -7.79 -47.82
N GLU A 50 13.49 -8.69 -48.79
CA GLU A 50 13.05 -8.53 -50.18
C GLU A 50 11.60 -8.95 -50.38
N THR A 51 11.14 -9.96 -49.63
CA THR A 51 9.79 -10.51 -49.73
C THR A 51 8.91 -10.20 -48.52
N PHE A 52 9.44 -9.43 -47.56
CA PHE A 52 8.73 -9.02 -46.36
C PHE A 52 7.49 -8.18 -46.67
N GLN A 53 6.37 -8.57 -46.07
CA GLN A 53 5.08 -7.91 -46.16
C GLN A 53 4.50 -7.77 -44.76
N GLN A 54 4.22 -6.52 -44.36
CA GLN A 54 3.41 -6.25 -43.18
C GLN A 54 1.92 -6.46 -43.52
N LEU A 55 1.20 -7.20 -42.67
CA LEU A 55 -0.21 -7.51 -42.85
C LEU A 55 -1.10 -6.68 -41.93
N ASP A 56 -0.64 -6.44 -40.69
CA ASP A 56 -1.28 -5.58 -39.70
C ASP A 56 -0.20 -5.04 -38.73
N VAL A 57 -0.60 -4.43 -37.62
CA VAL A 57 0.29 -3.92 -36.57
C VAL A 57 1.20 -5.02 -35.99
N PHE A 58 0.67 -6.24 -35.82
CA PHE A 58 1.44 -7.36 -35.25
C PHE A 58 1.73 -8.50 -36.23
N TRP A 59 0.94 -8.67 -37.29
CA TRP A 59 1.14 -9.75 -38.26
C TRP A 59 2.00 -9.29 -39.43
N SER A 60 2.98 -10.11 -39.79
CA SER A 60 3.78 -9.94 -41.01
C SER A 60 4.20 -11.29 -41.59
N LYS A 61 4.68 -11.31 -42.83
CA LYS A 61 5.17 -12.52 -43.49
C LYS A 61 6.27 -12.21 -44.48
N ASP A 62 7.05 -13.22 -44.83
CA ASP A 62 7.90 -13.23 -46.03
C ASP A 62 7.55 -14.46 -46.88
N LYS A 63 8.34 -14.74 -47.92
CA LYS A 63 8.08 -15.89 -48.81
C LYS A 63 8.13 -17.26 -48.10
N ASN A 64 8.79 -17.35 -46.94
CA ASN A 64 9.09 -18.59 -46.22
C ASN A 64 8.41 -18.67 -44.84
N LYS A 65 8.12 -17.55 -44.19
CA LYS A 65 7.69 -17.49 -42.79
C LYS A 65 6.55 -16.52 -42.56
N VAL A 66 5.77 -16.79 -41.52
CA VAL A 66 4.82 -15.84 -40.93
C VAL A 66 5.33 -15.44 -39.56
N PHE A 67 5.12 -14.19 -39.18
CA PHE A 67 5.56 -13.62 -37.92
C PHE A 67 4.39 -12.94 -37.20
N TYR A 68 4.33 -13.15 -35.88
CA TYR A 68 3.58 -12.30 -34.97
C TYR A 68 4.56 -11.53 -34.10
N ARG A 69 4.56 -10.19 -34.22
CA ARG A 69 5.63 -9.33 -33.70
C ARG A 69 6.97 -9.80 -34.26
N TRP A 70 7.91 -10.22 -33.40
CA TRP A 70 9.20 -10.79 -33.80
C TRP A 70 9.26 -12.32 -33.75
N HIS A 71 8.18 -13.00 -33.35
CA HIS A 71 8.16 -14.47 -33.22
C HIS A 71 7.70 -15.13 -34.53
N VAL A 72 8.38 -16.20 -34.93
CA VAL A 72 7.99 -17.05 -36.06
C VAL A 72 6.79 -17.91 -35.69
N VAL A 73 5.85 -18.07 -36.62
CA VAL A 73 4.70 -18.97 -36.49
C VAL A 73 5.00 -20.24 -37.29
N ASP A 74 5.67 -21.20 -36.65
CA ASP A 74 6.35 -22.31 -37.36
C ASP A 74 5.46 -23.15 -38.28
N VAL A 75 4.19 -23.33 -37.92
CA VAL A 75 3.25 -24.19 -38.68
C VAL A 75 2.42 -23.42 -39.73
N ALA A 76 2.61 -22.10 -39.84
CA ALA A 76 1.82 -21.27 -40.73
C ALA A 76 2.29 -21.36 -42.19
N ASP A 77 1.32 -21.42 -43.12
CA ASP A 77 1.56 -21.41 -44.57
C ASP A 77 1.61 -19.95 -45.07
N PRO A 78 2.79 -19.37 -45.36
CA PRO A 78 2.90 -17.94 -45.71
C PRO A 78 2.18 -17.59 -47.01
N GLY A 79 2.10 -18.55 -47.93
CA GLY A 79 1.48 -18.37 -49.24
C GLY A 79 -0.01 -18.07 -49.16
N SER A 80 -0.72 -18.67 -48.21
CA SER A 80 -2.16 -18.45 -47.99
C SER A 80 -2.49 -17.65 -46.73
N PHE A 81 -1.49 -17.25 -45.95
CA PHE A 81 -1.72 -16.53 -44.69
C PHE A 81 -2.33 -15.14 -44.91
N GLU A 82 -3.36 -14.85 -44.12
CA GLU A 82 -4.00 -13.54 -43.98
C GLU A 82 -4.25 -13.19 -42.50
N ALA A 83 -4.16 -11.91 -42.17
CA ALA A 83 -4.51 -11.39 -40.84
C ALA A 83 -6.00 -11.07 -40.79
N ILE A 84 -6.69 -11.53 -39.73
CA ILE A 84 -8.09 -11.18 -39.45
C ILE A 84 -8.15 -9.90 -38.62
N ASN A 85 -7.36 -9.86 -37.54
CA ASN A 85 -7.13 -8.68 -36.71
C ASN A 85 -5.78 -8.80 -36.00
N TYR A 86 -5.48 -7.85 -35.11
CA TYR A 86 -4.21 -7.81 -34.37
C TYR A 86 -3.97 -9.01 -33.43
N GLN A 87 -4.95 -9.90 -33.20
CA GLN A 87 -4.80 -11.10 -32.36
C GLN A 87 -4.93 -12.41 -33.15
N ILE A 88 -5.58 -12.37 -34.31
CA ILE A 88 -5.99 -13.56 -35.05
C ILE A 88 -5.53 -13.46 -36.50
N GLY A 89 -4.91 -14.53 -36.98
CA GLY A 89 -4.58 -14.74 -38.38
C GLY A 89 -5.03 -16.13 -38.81
N LYS A 90 -5.03 -16.41 -40.12
CA LYS A 90 -5.34 -17.74 -40.63
C LYS A 90 -4.61 -18.01 -41.93
N ASP A 91 -4.43 -19.28 -42.23
CA ASP A 91 -4.02 -19.75 -43.55
C ASP A 91 -5.05 -20.77 -44.08
N LYS A 92 -4.76 -21.45 -45.20
CA LYS A 92 -5.68 -22.46 -45.78
C LYS A 92 -5.91 -23.69 -44.89
N TYR A 93 -5.10 -23.90 -43.86
CA TYR A 93 -5.10 -25.09 -43.00
C TYR A 93 -5.53 -24.81 -41.56
N ASN A 94 -5.10 -23.68 -40.98
CA ASN A 94 -5.35 -23.37 -39.57
C ASN A 94 -5.78 -21.90 -39.35
N VAL A 95 -6.47 -21.69 -38.22
CA VAL A 95 -6.66 -20.36 -37.63
C VAL A 95 -5.71 -20.24 -36.45
N TYR A 96 -5.06 -19.09 -36.31
CA TYR A 96 -4.07 -18.81 -35.29
C TYR A 96 -4.56 -17.72 -34.36
N TRP A 97 -4.31 -17.90 -33.07
CA TRP A 97 -4.59 -16.90 -32.06
C TRP A 97 -3.37 -16.70 -31.16
N ASN A 98 -3.16 -15.44 -30.78
CA ASN A 98 -2.18 -15.07 -29.77
C ASN A 98 -2.85 -14.37 -28.58
N SER A 99 -2.63 -14.92 -27.38
CA SER A 99 -2.89 -14.23 -26.13
C SER A 99 -1.71 -13.34 -25.79
N GLN A 100 -1.98 -12.10 -25.35
CA GLN A 100 -0.92 -11.21 -24.83
C GLN A 100 -0.18 -11.81 -23.62
N PHE A 101 -0.72 -12.88 -23.02
CA PHE A 101 -0.22 -13.52 -21.81
C PHE A 101 0.29 -14.96 -22.02
N SER A 102 0.26 -15.51 -23.24
CA SER A 102 0.80 -16.86 -23.52
C SER A 102 2.18 -16.81 -24.18
N GLU A 103 3.08 -17.72 -23.79
CA GLU A 103 4.35 -17.98 -24.48
C GLU A 103 4.10 -18.76 -25.78
N GLY A 104 3.49 -18.13 -26.78
CA GLY A 104 3.30 -18.76 -28.08
C GLY A 104 2.12 -18.26 -28.89
N ILE A 105 2.15 -18.60 -30.18
CA ILE A 105 1.05 -18.44 -31.13
C ILE A 105 0.56 -19.84 -31.41
N HIS A 106 -0.72 -20.08 -31.18
CA HIS A 106 -1.28 -21.42 -31.23
C HIS A 106 -2.35 -21.50 -32.31
N ALA A 107 -2.41 -22.65 -32.99
CA ALA A 107 -3.51 -22.97 -33.87
C ALA A 107 -4.75 -23.28 -33.03
N ILE A 108 -5.86 -22.61 -33.34
CA ILE A 108 -7.18 -22.93 -32.76
C ILE A 108 -7.56 -24.32 -33.23
N LYS A 109 -7.61 -25.25 -32.29
CA LYS A 109 -7.85 -26.66 -32.58
C LYS A 109 -9.20 -26.85 -33.28
N ASP A 110 -9.19 -27.67 -34.33
CA ASP A 110 -10.36 -28.09 -35.12
C ASP A 110 -11.11 -26.97 -35.87
N ALA A 111 -10.68 -25.70 -35.79
CA ALA A 111 -11.31 -24.60 -36.49
C ALA A 111 -11.19 -24.75 -38.02
N ASP A 112 -12.31 -24.58 -38.73
CA ASP A 112 -12.31 -24.53 -40.19
C ASP A 112 -11.94 -23.10 -40.68
N PRO A 113 -10.72 -22.87 -41.20
CA PRO A 113 -10.28 -21.52 -41.58
C PRO A 113 -11.10 -20.90 -42.70
N LYS A 114 -11.74 -21.73 -43.53
CA LYS A 114 -12.54 -21.26 -44.67
C LYS A 114 -13.82 -20.59 -44.21
N THR A 115 -14.40 -21.06 -43.11
CA THR A 115 -15.71 -20.59 -42.60
C THR A 115 -15.61 -19.85 -41.28
N PHE A 116 -14.40 -19.70 -40.75
CA PHE A 116 -14.13 -18.99 -39.51
C PHE A 116 -14.38 -17.48 -39.60
N VAL A 117 -15.22 -16.96 -38.69
CA VAL A 117 -15.60 -15.55 -38.60
C VAL A 117 -15.74 -15.14 -37.14
N LEU A 118 -15.23 -13.96 -36.79
CA LEU A 118 -15.42 -13.35 -35.47
C LEU A 118 -16.83 -12.77 -35.33
N CYS A 119 -17.41 -12.92 -34.14
CA CYS A 119 -18.72 -12.36 -33.78
C CYS A 119 -18.64 -10.85 -33.45
N GLY A 120 -17.89 -10.09 -34.27
CA GLY A 120 -17.61 -8.66 -34.07
C GLY A 120 -16.10 -8.37 -33.95
N PRO A 121 -15.66 -7.12 -34.23
CA PRO A 121 -14.24 -6.77 -34.35
C PRO A 121 -13.45 -6.90 -33.03
N THR A 122 -14.13 -6.76 -31.89
CA THR A 122 -13.56 -6.87 -30.53
C THR A 122 -14.16 -8.04 -29.75
N SER A 123 -14.82 -8.96 -30.45
CA SER A 123 -15.50 -10.09 -29.80
C SER A 123 -14.51 -11.15 -29.39
N VAL A 124 -14.74 -11.74 -28.21
CA VAL A 124 -14.06 -12.95 -27.73
C VAL A 124 -14.75 -14.22 -28.22
N TYR A 125 -15.71 -14.12 -29.13
CA TYR A 125 -16.41 -15.26 -29.72
C TYR A 125 -16.19 -15.30 -31.24
N ALA A 126 -16.09 -16.52 -31.78
CA ALA A 126 -16.07 -16.77 -33.22
C ALA A 126 -16.91 -18.00 -33.55
N TYR A 127 -17.26 -18.16 -34.82
CA TYR A 127 -17.86 -19.39 -35.33
C TYR A 127 -17.12 -19.88 -36.57
N ASP A 128 -17.11 -21.19 -36.78
CA ASP A 128 -16.90 -21.80 -38.09
C ASP A 128 -18.22 -22.43 -38.58
N LYS A 129 -18.22 -23.20 -39.68
CA LYS A 129 -19.44 -23.85 -40.20
C LYS A 129 -20.20 -24.71 -39.17
N GLU A 130 -19.51 -25.35 -38.24
CA GLU A 130 -20.04 -26.36 -37.31
C GLU A 130 -19.94 -25.93 -35.84
N ARG A 131 -19.01 -25.06 -35.48
CA ARG A 131 -18.61 -24.79 -34.09
C ARG A 131 -18.69 -23.33 -33.71
N VAL A 132 -18.79 -23.11 -32.41
CA VAL A 132 -18.60 -21.81 -31.75
C VAL A 132 -17.35 -21.90 -30.88
N PHE A 133 -16.54 -20.85 -30.88
CA PHE A 133 -15.28 -20.75 -30.14
C PHE A 133 -15.31 -19.58 -29.17
N TYR A 134 -14.69 -19.77 -28.01
CA TYR A 134 -14.35 -18.71 -27.06
C TYR A 134 -12.85 -18.43 -27.11
N ILE A 135 -12.48 -17.23 -27.54
CA ILE A 135 -11.12 -16.80 -27.85
C ILE A 135 -10.74 -15.69 -26.88
N SER A 136 -10.26 -16.10 -25.72
CA SER A 136 -9.87 -15.20 -24.63
C SER A 136 -8.55 -15.64 -24.04
N SER A 137 -7.75 -14.67 -23.58
CA SER A 137 -6.47 -14.91 -22.89
C SER A 137 -6.59 -15.79 -21.65
N GLU A 138 -7.80 -15.91 -21.12
CA GLU A 138 -8.12 -16.75 -19.95
C GLU A 138 -8.17 -18.25 -20.27
N THR A 139 -8.25 -18.62 -21.56
CA THR A 139 -8.24 -20.01 -22.02
C THR A 139 -7.00 -20.26 -22.85
N ALA A 140 -6.35 -21.42 -22.66
CA ALA A 140 -5.34 -21.87 -23.60
C ALA A 140 -6.03 -22.21 -24.94
N ASP A 141 -5.52 -21.62 -26.03
CA ASP A 141 -5.76 -21.96 -27.44
C ASP A 141 -7.19 -21.83 -28.01
N GLY A 142 -7.98 -20.84 -27.57
CA GLY A 142 -9.27 -20.50 -28.20
C GLY A 142 -10.23 -21.68 -28.30
N GLN A 143 -10.84 -22.09 -27.18
CA GLN A 143 -11.52 -23.39 -27.12
C GLN A 143 -12.90 -23.37 -27.79
N GLU A 144 -13.24 -24.48 -28.45
CA GLU A 144 -14.61 -24.79 -28.87
C GLU A 144 -15.53 -24.83 -27.64
N ILE A 145 -16.65 -24.13 -27.70
CA ILE A 145 -17.73 -24.20 -26.71
C ILE A 145 -18.56 -25.44 -27.02
N LYS A 146 -18.34 -26.49 -26.22
CA LYS A 146 -18.97 -27.81 -26.43
C LYS A 146 -20.47 -27.76 -26.14
N GLY A 147 -21.24 -28.53 -26.92
CA GLY A 147 -22.68 -28.67 -26.72
C GLY A 147 -23.52 -27.52 -27.30
N THR A 148 -22.91 -26.61 -28.06
CA THR A 148 -23.59 -25.46 -28.66
C THR A 148 -24.55 -25.83 -29.77
N ASP A 149 -25.73 -25.21 -29.75
CA ASP A 149 -26.59 -25.08 -30.93
C ASP A 149 -26.26 -23.77 -31.64
N LYS A 150 -25.39 -23.85 -32.65
CA LYS A 150 -24.87 -22.69 -33.37
C LYS A 150 -25.98 -21.80 -33.95
N GLU A 151 -27.06 -22.38 -34.48
CA GLU A 151 -28.12 -21.63 -35.17
C GLU A 151 -28.92 -20.73 -34.22
N SER A 152 -29.03 -21.12 -32.94
CA SER A 152 -29.69 -20.32 -31.90
C SER A 152 -28.72 -19.62 -30.96
N PHE A 153 -27.41 -19.66 -31.23
CA PHE A 153 -26.39 -19.09 -30.36
C PHE A 153 -26.45 -17.56 -30.35
N GLU A 154 -26.62 -17.00 -29.16
CA GLU A 154 -26.75 -15.59 -28.86
C GLU A 154 -25.67 -15.17 -27.87
N ILE A 155 -24.88 -14.16 -28.23
CA ILE A 155 -23.91 -13.55 -27.32
C ILE A 155 -24.62 -12.52 -26.45
N LEU A 156 -24.49 -12.68 -25.13
CA LEU A 156 -24.98 -11.74 -24.15
C LEU A 156 -23.83 -10.80 -23.73
N ARG A 157 -23.85 -10.30 -22.50
CA ARG A 157 -22.78 -9.45 -21.94
C ARG A 157 -21.98 -10.20 -20.88
N GLY A 158 -20.84 -9.65 -20.45
CA GLY A 158 -20.08 -10.18 -19.31
C GLY A 158 -19.55 -11.59 -19.50
N SER A 159 -19.16 -11.95 -20.74
CA SER A 159 -18.78 -13.33 -21.13
C SER A 159 -19.89 -14.37 -20.98
N TYR A 160 -21.15 -13.96 -20.89
CA TYR A 160 -22.28 -14.88 -21.05
C TYR A 160 -22.71 -14.99 -22.51
N SER A 161 -23.17 -16.18 -22.87
CA SER A 161 -23.86 -16.47 -24.12
C SER A 161 -24.91 -17.54 -23.85
N LYS A 162 -25.82 -17.76 -24.78
CA LYS A 162 -26.82 -18.83 -24.67
C LYS A 162 -27.20 -19.37 -26.03
N ASP A 163 -27.78 -20.55 -26.05
CA ASP A 163 -28.54 -21.07 -27.17
C ASP A 163 -29.91 -21.54 -26.68
N LYS A 164 -30.69 -22.20 -27.54
CA LYS A 164 -32.03 -22.69 -27.17
C LYS A 164 -32.03 -23.77 -26.07
N ASN A 165 -30.88 -24.41 -25.80
CA ASN A 165 -30.76 -25.53 -24.86
C ASN A 165 -30.00 -25.13 -23.59
N ASN A 166 -28.98 -24.28 -23.70
CA ASN A 166 -28.02 -24.02 -22.62
C ASN A 166 -27.66 -22.54 -22.51
N VAL A 167 -27.22 -22.15 -21.32
CA VAL A 167 -26.49 -20.91 -21.07
C VAL A 167 -25.02 -21.24 -20.86
N TYR A 168 -24.14 -20.39 -21.35
CA TYR A 168 -22.69 -20.53 -21.25
C TYR A 168 -22.08 -19.32 -20.55
N TYR A 169 -21.08 -19.56 -19.73
CA TYR A 169 -20.18 -18.54 -19.22
C TYR A 169 -18.77 -18.88 -19.71
N LYS A 170 -18.19 -17.98 -20.51
CA LYS A 170 -16.96 -18.24 -21.26
C LYS A 170 -17.16 -19.45 -22.19
N ASN A 171 -16.45 -20.55 -21.96
CA ASN A 171 -16.53 -21.79 -22.72
C ASN A 171 -17.27 -22.93 -21.98
N GLU A 172 -17.83 -22.67 -20.80
CA GLU A 172 -18.46 -23.68 -19.94
C GLU A 172 -19.97 -23.51 -19.86
N ILE A 173 -20.70 -24.61 -19.73
CA ILE A 173 -22.15 -24.60 -19.49
C ILE A 173 -22.43 -24.13 -18.06
N VAL A 174 -23.37 -23.18 -17.91
CA VAL A 174 -23.89 -22.76 -16.60
C VAL A 174 -24.91 -23.79 -16.15
N GLU A 175 -24.51 -24.64 -15.20
CA GLU A 175 -25.37 -25.71 -14.70
C GLU A 175 -26.69 -25.17 -14.12
N SER A 176 -27.79 -25.85 -14.43
CA SER A 176 -29.17 -25.53 -13.99
C SER A 176 -29.76 -24.21 -14.52
N ALA A 177 -29.05 -23.49 -15.39
CA ALA A 177 -29.58 -22.27 -16.01
C ALA A 177 -30.70 -22.55 -17.00
N ASP A 178 -31.77 -21.76 -16.87
CA ASP A 178 -32.88 -21.75 -17.82
C ASP A 178 -32.63 -20.70 -18.93
N PRO A 179 -32.27 -21.11 -20.16
CA PRO A 179 -31.93 -20.19 -21.24
C PRO A 179 -33.07 -19.27 -21.67
N ASP A 180 -34.34 -19.68 -21.48
CA ASP A 180 -35.50 -18.90 -21.88
C ASP A 180 -35.71 -17.68 -20.97
N SER A 181 -35.46 -17.84 -19.67
CA SER A 181 -35.62 -16.77 -18.68
C SER A 181 -34.33 -16.08 -18.26
N PHE A 182 -33.16 -16.56 -18.72
CA PHE A 182 -31.84 -16.06 -18.34
C PHE A 182 -31.59 -14.61 -18.77
N LYS A 183 -31.03 -13.83 -17.84
CA LYS A 183 -30.66 -12.42 -18.01
C LYS A 183 -29.37 -12.12 -17.26
N VAL A 184 -28.45 -11.40 -17.90
CA VAL A 184 -27.30 -10.79 -17.23
C VAL A 184 -27.77 -9.53 -16.53
N ILE A 185 -27.53 -9.40 -15.22
CA ILE A 185 -27.95 -8.22 -14.47
C ILE A 185 -26.93 -7.11 -14.70
N GLN A 186 -27.39 -5.93 -15.12
CA GLN A 186 -26.51 -4.79 -15.32
C GLN A 186 -25.99 -4.24 -13.98
N GLY A 187 -24.68 -4.35 -13.77
CA GLY A 187 -23.92 -3.62 -12.76
C GLY A 187 -23.19 -2.43 -13.40
N SER A 188 -22.57 -1.60 -12.56
CA SER A 188 -21.81 -0.38 -12.90
C SER A 188 -21.00 -0.45 -14.21
N VAL A 189 -20.71 0.73 -14.77
CA VAL A 189 -20.12 1.13 -16.07
C VAL A 189 -19.00 0.25 -16.67
N THR A 190 -18.35 -0.61 -15.88
CA THR A 190 -17.35 -1.57 -16.38
C THR A 190 -18.05 -2.90 -16.71
N ASP A 191 -17.94 -3.40 -17.95
CA ASP A 191 -18.62 -4.62 -18.46
C ASP A 191 -18.34 -5.94 -17.68
N PHE A 192 -17.69 -5.89 -16.52
CA PHE A 192 -17.52 -6.97 -15.54
C PHE A 192 -18.79 -7.16 -14.71
N THR A 193 -19.89 -7.52 -15.37
CA THR A 193 -21.12 -7.91 -14.68
C THR A 193 -20.96 -9.31 -14.11
N ASN A 194 -20.76 -9.38 -12.79
CA ASN A 194 -20.51 -10.65 -12.10
C ASN A 194 -21.78 -11.48 -11.88
N TYR A 195 -22.96 -10.86 -11.86
CA TYR A 195 -24.23 -11.51 -11.57
C TYR A 195 -25.13 -11.68 -12.79
N SER A 196 -25.82 -12.81 -12.83
CA SER A 196 -26.89 -13.11 -13.78
C SER A 196 -28.01 -13.88 -13.06
N ILE A 197 -29.16 -14.00 -13.71
CA ILE A 197 -30.38 -14.50 -13.08
C ILE A 197 -31.28 -15.18 -14.10
N ASP A 198 -32.00 -16.21 -13.68
CA ASP A 198 -33.13 -16.76 -14.41
C ASP A 198 -34.40 -16.76 -13.53
N SER A 199 -35.46 -17.43 -13.96
CA SER A 199 -36.72 -17.48 -13.20
C SER A 199 -36.62 -18.17 -11.83
N HIS A 200 -35.55 -18.91 -11.56
CA HIS A 200 -35.36 -19.73 -10.36
C HIS A 200 -34.13 -19.35 -9.53
N TYR A 201 -33.03 -18.98 -10.17
CA TYR A 201 -31.71 -18.89 -9.55
C TYR A 201 -30.96 -17.62 -9.92
N VAL A 202 -30.07 -17.21 -9.02
CA VAL A 202 -29.02 -16.22 -9.27
C VAL A 202 -27.71 -16.95 -9.51
N TYR A 203 -26.89 -16.41 -10.41
CA TYR A 203 -25.58 -16.93 -10.75
C TYR A 203 -24.52 -15.86 -10.58
N CYS A 204 -23.31 -16.29 -10.20
CA CYS A 204 -22.12 -15.47 -10.15
C CYS A 204 -20.98 -16.19 -10.89
N HIS A 205 -20.32 -15.50 -11.84
CA HIS A 205 -19.25 -16.06 -12.67
C HIS A 205 -19.58 -17.44 -13.27
N GLY A 206 -20.79 -17.61 -13.82
CA GLY A 206 -21.24 -18.87 -14.42
C GLY A 206 -21.58 -19.98 -13.44
N LYS A 207 -21.57 -19.72 -12.14
CA LYS A 207 -21.93 -20.68 -11.10
C LYS A 207 -23.18 -20.24 -10.36
N LYS A 208 -24.03 -21.20 -10.02
CA LYS A 208 -25.20 -20.94 -9.18
C LYS A 208 -24.75 -20.35 -7.84
N LEU A 209 -25.38 -19.25 -7.45
CA LEU A 209 -25.15 -18.61 -6.16
C LEU A 209 -26.08 -19.26 -5.13
N ASP A 210 -25.53 -20.11 -4.28
CA ASP A 210 -26.30 -20.82 -3.27
C ASP A 210 -26.93 -19.87 -2.23
N ASN A 211 -28.09 -20.28 -1.71
CA ASN A 211 -28.89 -19.53 -0.74
C ASN A 211 -29.41 -18.16 -1.25
N SER A 212 -29.39 -17.94 -2.57
CA SER A 212 -29.97 -16.75 -3.18
C SER A 212 -31.48 -16.82 -3.38
N ASP A 213 -32.14 -15.67 -3.27
CA ASP A 213 -33.54 -15.49 -3.63
C ASP A 213 -33.64 -14.64 -4.90
N ALA A 214 -33.77 -15.30 -6.05
CA ALA A 214 -33.85 -14.65 -7.37
C ALA A 214 -34.95 -13.58 -7.44
N LYS A 215 -36.10 -13.81 -6.78
CA LYS A 215 -37.24 -12.89 -6.84
C LYS A 215 -36.96 -11.54 -6.19
N THR A 216 -36.12 -11.50 -5.16
CA THR A 216 -35.81 -10.30 -4.38
C THR A 216 -34.37 -9.82 -4.54
N PHE A 217 -33.60 -10.44 -5.43
CA PHE A 217 -32.20 -10.11 -5.66
C PHE A 217 -32.06 -8.73 -6.33
N GLU A 218 -31.22 -7.89 -5.74
CA GLU A 218 -30.92 -6.54 -6.20
C GLU A 218 -29.43 -6.23 -6.11
N ILE A 219 -28.93 -5.49 -7.11
CA ILE A 219 -27.55 -5.00 -7.12
C ILE A 219 -27.50 -3.68 -6.37
N ILE A 220 -26.62 -3.59 -5.37
CA ILE A 220 -26.40 -2.36 -4.61
C ILE A 220 -25.38 -1.50 -5.35
N ASN A 221 -24.25 -2.09 -5.74
CA ASN A 221 -23.21 -1.44 -6.55
C ASN A 221 -22.35 -2.51 -7.24
N GLN A 222 -21.18 -2.11 -7.77
CA GLN A 222 -20.30 -3.02 -8.50
C GLN A 222 -19.67 -4.13 -7.65
N TYR A 223 -19.68 -3.99 -6.33
CA TYR A 223 -19.10 -4.94 -5.38
C TYR A 223 -20.15 -5.72 -4.59
N ASN A 224 -21.33 -5.12 -4.37
CA ASN A 224 -22.31 -5.65 -3.43
C ASN A 224 -23.69 -5.84 -4.06
N ALA A 225 -24.39 -6.88 -3.62
CA ALA A 225 -25.77 -7.19 -3.94
C ALA A 225 -26.49 -7.67 -2.69
N LYS A 226 -27.82 -7.72 -2.70
CA LYS A 226 -28.58 -8.35 -1.62
C LYS A 226 -29.87 -8.98 -2.13
N ASP A 227 -30.43 -9.84 -1.32
CA ASP A 227 -31.82 -10.27 -1.43
C ASP A 227 -32.50 -10.12 -0.06
N LYS A 228 -33.72 -10.63 0.08
CA LYS A 228 -34.47 -10.53 1.35
C LYS A 228 -33.80 -11.26 2.53
N ASN A 229 -32.90 -12.22 2.27
CA ASN A 229 -32.27 -13.09 3.26
C ASN A 229 -30.80 -12.76 3.51
N ASN A 230 -30.05 -12.37 2.47
CA ASN A 230 -28.60 -12.24 2.53
C ASN A 230 -28.08 -10.97 1.85
N VAL A 231 -26.88 -10.55 2.27
CA VAL A 231 -26.05 -9.58 1.54
C VAL A 231 -24.85 -10.32 0.96
N TYR A 232 -24.50 -9.97 -0.28
CA TYR A 232 -23.44 -10.61 -1.06
C TYR A 232 -22.38 -9.60 -1.42
N THR A 233 -21.12 -10.02 -1.30
CA THR A 233 -19.95 -9.30 -1.80
C THR A 233 -19.37 -10.08 -2.97
N ASN A 234 -18.84 -9.41 -3.99
CA ASN A 234 -18.22 -10.05 -5.15
C ASN A 234 -16.87 -9.44 -5.47
N ASN A 235 -16.01 -10.14 -6.20
CA ASN A 235 -14.81 -9.61 -6.86
C ASN A 235 -14.72 -10.10 -8.31
N LEU A 236 -13.53 -10.03 -8.92
CA LEU A 236 -13.31 -10.49 -10.30
C LEU A 236 -13.36 -12.02 -10.45
N PHE A 237 -13.38 -12.77 -9.36
CA PHE A 237 -13.20 -14.22 -9.33
C PHE A 237 -14.34 -14.98 -8.63
N GLU A 238 -14.97 -14.39 -7.62
CA GLU A 238 -15.96 -15.07 -6.78
C GLU A 238 -16.98 -14.12 -6.13
N CYS A 239 -18.08 -14.70 -5.65
CA CYS A 239 -19.09 -14.04 -4.83
C CYS A 239 -19.27 -14.79 -3.50
N ASN A 240 -19.41 -14.05 -2.41
CA ASN A 240 -19.54 -14.59 -1.05
C ASN A 240 -20.72 -13.95 -0.32
N ILE A 241 -21.36 -14.73 0.55
CA ILE A 241 -22.34 -14.22 1.51
C ILE A 241 -21.58 -13.51 2.62
N MET A 242 -21.93 -12.26 2.89
CA MET A 242 -21.44 -11.53 4.05
C MET A 242 -22.20 -12.01 5.29
N THR A 243 -21.60 -12.95 5.99
CA THR A 243 -22.24 -13.69 7.09
C THR A 243 -22.59 -12.76 8.24
N GLY A 244 -23.84 -12.87 8.73
CA GLY A 244 -24.33 -12.06 9.86
C GLY A 244 -24.94 -10.71 9.46
N ALA A 245 -24.89 -10.36 8.17
CA ALA A 245 -25.48 -9.13 7.68
C ALA A 245 -27.00 -9.14 7.70
N ASP A 246 -27.60 -8.02 8.11
CA ASP A 246 -29.03 -7.78 8.02
C ASP A 246 -29.38 -7.04 6.72
N PRO A 247 -29.94 -7.71 5.70
CA PRO A 247 -30.17 -7.09 4.39
C PRO A 247 -31.14 -5.91 4.43
N GLY A 248 -32.08 -5.93 5.39
CA GLY A 248 -33.10 -4.89 5.56
C GLY A 248 -32.55 -3.55 6.02
N SER A 249 -31.45 -3.55 6.78
CA SER A 249 -30.81 -2.34 7.30
C SER A 249 -29.39 -2.11 6.75
N TYR A 250 -28.93 -2.95 5.82
CA TYR A 250 -27.61 -2.84 5.23
C TYR A 250 -27.43 -1.54 4.43
N VAL A 251 -26.30 -0.87 4.68
CA VAL A 251 -25.87 0.37 4.04
C VAL A 251 -24.37 0.32 3.73
N ASP A 252 -24.02 0.59 2.48
CA ASP A 252 -22.64 0.87 2.08
C ASP A 252 -22.28 2.32 2.44
N LEU A 253 -21.24 2.52 3.26
CA LEU A 253 -20.81 3.84 3.72
C LEU A 253 -19.64 4.38 2.89
N SER A 254 -18.69 3.50 2.56
CA SER A 254 -17.53 3.82 1.73
C SER A 254 -17.02 2.55 1.05
N ARG A 255 -15.92 2.66 0.29
CA ARG A 255 -15.25 1.49 -0.32
C ARG A 255 -14.93 0.40 0.71
N ASN A 256 -14.53 0.82 1.92
CA ASN A 256 -14.07 -0.10 2.97
C ASN A 256 -15.12 -0.33 4.06
N TYR A 257 -15.96 0.66 4.38
CA TYR A 257 -16.89 0.58 5.50
C TYR A 257 -18.32 0.32 5.05
N LYS A 258 -18.96 -0.60 5.74
CA LYS A 258 -20.38 -0.93 5.59
C LYS A 258 -21.00 -1.09 6.97
N LYS A 259 -22.32 -0.98 7.07
CA LYS A 259 -23.02 -1.26 8.33
C LYS A 259 -24.41 -1.80 8.11
N ASP A 260 -24.95 -2.40 9.14
CA ASP A 260 -26.37 -2.63 9.31
C ASP A 260 -26.80 -2.23 10.73
N LYS A 261 -28.02 -2.55 11.15
CA LYS A 261 -28.51 -2.19 12.49
C LYS A 261 -27.77 -2.89 13.65
N ASN A 262 -27.07 -3.99 13.38
CA ASN A 262 -26.40 -4.83 14.38
C ASN A 262 -24.88 -4.63 14.37
N ASN A 263 -24.28 -4.48 13.20
CA ASN A 263 -22.83 -4.57 13.01
C ASN A 263 -22.27 -3.46 12.12
N VAL A 264 -20.98 -3.19 12.32
CA VAL A 264 -20.13 -2.46 11.38
C VAL A 264 -19.18 -3.46 10.72
N TYR A 265 -18.97 -3.29 9.42
CA TYR A 265 -18.10 -4.15 8.62
C TYR A 265 -16.97 -3.34 8.00
N PHE A 266 -15.79 -3.94 7.95
CA PHE A 266 -14.61 -3.38 7.30
C PHE A 266 -14.06 -4.30 6.22
N GLY A 267 -13.40 -3.70 5.23
CA GLY A 267 -12.65 -4.43 4.21
C GLY A 267 -13.53 -4.96 3.08
N TYR A 268 -12.90 -5.69 2.18
CA TYR A 268 -13.53 -6.12 0.93
C TYR A 268 -14.72 -7.05 1.16
N TRP A 269 -14.48 -8.09 1.96
CA TRP A 269 -15.44 -9.17 2.25
C TRP A 269 -16.45 -8.82 3.34
N GLY A 270 -16.27 -7.68 4.02
CA GLY A 270 -17.14 -7.24 5.10
C GLY A 270 -16.88 -8.01 6.40
N ASP A 271 -15.67 -7.91 6.93
CA ASP A 271 -15.33 -8.48 8.23
C ASP A 271 -15.97 -7.64 9.34
N ILE A 272 -16.61 -8.29 10.32
CA ILE A 272 -17.25 -7.61 11.46
C ILE A 272 -16.19 -6.92 12.31
N ILE A 273 -16.40 -5.64 12.60
CA ILE A 273 -15.65 -4.91 13.63
C ILE A 273 -16.29 -5.24 14.97
N GLU A 274 -15.59 -6.02 15.80
CA GLU A 274 -16.13 -6.47 17.08
C GLU A 274 -16.46 -5.29 18.02
N ASN A 275 -17.63 -5.35 18.64
CA ASN A 275 -18.15 -4.36 19.60
C ASN A 275 -18.33 -2.93 19.06
N ALA A 276 -18.24 -2.74 17.73
CA ALA A 276 -18.53 -1.45 17.12
C ALA A 276 -20.01 -1.11 17.24
N ASP A 277 -20.30 0.17 17.51
CA ASP A 277 -21.65 0.69 17.59
C ASP A 277 -22.07 1.29 16.23
N PRO A 278 -22.94 0.60 15.45
CA PRO A 278 -23.30 1.05 14.11
C PRO A 278 -24.15 2.33 14.09
N GLU A 279 -24.86 2.64 15.18
CA GLU A 279 -25.71 3.82 15.28
C GLU A 279 -24.87 5.10 15.38
N SER A 280 -23.78 5.05 16.15
CA SER A 280 -22.90 6.18 16.43
C SER A 280 -21.62 6.23 15.58
N LEU A 281 -21.44 5.30 14.64
CA LEU A 281 -20.26 5.24 13.77
C LEU A 281 -20.11 6.51 12.92
N GLU A 282 -18.94 7.14 13.03
CA GLU A 282 -18.46 8.29 12.26
C GLU A 282 -17.17 7.92 11.52
N LEU A 283 -17.12 8.18 10.20
CA LEU A 283 -15.91 7.99 9.41
C LEU A 283 -15.08 9.28 9.42
N ILE A 284 -13.80 9.20 9.81
CA ILE A 284 -12.90 10.36 9.87
C ILE A 284 -12.01 10.42 8.61
N GLN A 285 -11.60 9.25 8.09
CA GLN A 285 -10.84 9.07 6.85
C GLN A 285 -11.08 7.63 6.32
N ASP A 286 -10.52 7.28 5.15
CA ASP A 286 -10.64 5.93 4.55
C ASP A 286 -10.19 4.79 5.48
N ILE A 287 -9.32 5.09 6.45
CA ILE A 287 -8.75 4.13 7.39
C ILE A 287 -9.04 4.45 8.87
N TYR A 288 -9.62 5.60 9.21
CA TYR A 288 -9.98 5.93 10.60
C TYR A 288 -11.48 6.09 10.74
N SER A 289 -12.04 5.46 11.76
CA SER A 289 -13.43 5.66 12.17
C SER A 289 -13.51 5.74 13.69
N LYS A 290 -14.66 6.17 14.21
CA LYS A 290 -14.95 6.14 15.63
C LYS A 290 -16.42 5.88 15.86
N ASP A 291 -16.76 5.37 17.02
CA ASP A 291 -18.12 5.36 17.54
C ASP A 291 -18.14 6.02 18.92
N LYS A 292 -19.26 5.93 19.65
CA LYS A 292 -19.38 6.54 20.97
C LYS A 292 -18.43 5.96 22.04
N ASN A 293 -17.89 4.76 21.81
CA ASN A 293 -17.06 4.00 22.75
C ASN A 293 -15.58 3.98 22.36
N ASN A 294 -15.27 3.82 21.07
CA ASN A 294 -13.92 3.53 20.59
C ASN A 294 -13.54 4.35 19.35
N VAL A 295 -12.24 4.44 19.11
CA VAL A 295 -11.65 4.88 17.84
C VAL A 295 -11.00 3.68 17.17
N TYR A 296 -11.16 3.55 15.86
CA TYR A 296 -10.65 2.43 15.08
C TYR A 296 -9.67 2.90 14.01
N LEU A 297 -8.59 2.16 13.85
CA LEU A 297 -7.78 2.14 12.65
C LEU A 297 -8.17 0.89 11.85
N MET A 298 -8.83 1.08 10.72
CA MET A 298 -9.43 0.02 9.92
C MET A 298 -10.48 -0.76 10.73
N ALA A 299 -10.18 -1.98 11.16
CA ALA A 299 -11.06 -2.79 12.02
C ALA A 299 -10.55 -2.88 13.47
N ASP A 300 -9.36 -2.34 13.76
CA ASP A 300 -8.70 -2.50 15.05
C ASP A 300 -8.93 -1.30 15.95
N VAL A 301 -9.23 -1.54 17.23
CA VAL A 301 -9.36 -0.48 18.24
C VAL A 301 -8.00 0.16 18.51
N ILE A 302 -7.96 1.49 18.49
CA ILE A 302 -6.80 2.27 18.94
C ILE A 302 -6.87 2.38 20.47
N GLU A 303 -6.11 1.51 21.14
CA GLU A 303 -6.09 1.41 22.59
C GLU A 303 -5.77 2.76 23.27
N GLY A 304 -6.63 3.17 24.20
CA GLY A 304 -6.48 4.40 24.97
C GLY A 304 -6.88 5.70 24.26
N ALA A 305 -7.39 5.62 23.02
CA ALA A 305 -7.91 6.78 22.30
C ALA A 305 -9.27 7.23 22.86
N ASP A 306 -9.43 8.54 23.06
CA ASP A 306 -10.72 9.13 23.46
C ASP A 306 -11.55 9.53 22.22
N PRO A 307 -12.64 8.81 21.88
CA PRO A 307 -13.44 9.09 20.69
C PRO A 307 -14.06 10.49 20.67
N LYS A 308 -14.30 11.10 21.83
CA LYS A 308 -14.92 12.43 21.92
C LYS A 308 -13.98 13.52 21.45
N THR A 309 -12.69 13.38 21.72
CA THR A 309 -11.68 14.41 21.44
C THR A 309 -10.70 14.01 20.34
N PHE A 310 -10.78 12.78 19.84
CA PHE A 310 -9.93 12.27 18.77
C PHE A 310 -10.06 13.08 17.47
N ARG A 311 -8.90 13.44 16.93
CA ARG A 311 -8.75 14.20 15.69
C ARG A 311 -7.60 13.65 14.86
N TYR A 312 -7.91 13.32 13.62
CA TYR A 312 -6.89 13.02 12.61
C TYR A 312 -6.17 14.32 12.19
N LEU A 313 -4.85 14.26 12.08
CA LEU A 313 -4.02 15.39 11.62
C LEU A 313 -3.62 15.18 10.16
N ASN A 314 -2.60 14.35 9.90
CA ASN A 314 -2.18 13.94 8.56
C ASN A 314 -1.14 12.81 8.65
N TYR A 315 -0.92 12.09 7.55
CA TYR A 315 0.15 11.10 7.38
C TYR A 315 0.22 10.01 8.47
N GLY A 316 -0.95 9.65 9.02
CA GLY A 316 -1.08 8.68 10.10
C GLY A 316 -0.95 9.27 11.51
N TYR A 317 -0.65 10.57 11.66
CA TYR A 317 -0.72 11.22 12.96
C TYR A 317 -2.13 11.62 13.33
N SER A 318 -2.48 11.39 14.59
CA SER A 318 -3.72 11.82 15.22
C SER A 318 -3.45 12.21 16.67
N LEU A 319 -4.40 12.87 17.32
CA LEU A 319 -4.34 13.16 18.74
C LEU A 319 -5.74 13.17 19.35
N ASP A 320 -5.80 13.03 20.66
CA ASP A 320 -6.96 13.32 21.48
C ASP A 320 -6.57 14.26 22.63
N ALA A 321 -7.43 14.43 23.64
CA ALA A 321 -7.15 15.30 24.78
C ALA A 321 -5.98 14.83 25.66
N ASN A 322 -5.59 13.56 25.60
CA ASN A 322 -4.63 12.91 26.51
C ASN A 322 -3.39 12.34 25.80
N ASN A 323 -3.47 12.12 24.48
CA ASN A 323 -2.47 11.36 23.74
C ASN A 323 -2.25 11.93 22.33
N VAL A 324 -1.03 11.74 21.83
CA VAL A 324 -0.71 11.85 20.41
C VAL A 324 -0.43 10.45 19.89
N PHE A 325 -0.94 10.11 18.71
CA PHE A 325 -0.77 8.80 18.09
C PHE A 325 -0.07 8.90 16.74
N TYR A 326 0.66 7.85 16.40
CA TYR A 326 1.01 7.52 15.03
C TYR A 326 0.39 6.17 14.70
N MET A 327 -0.53 6.14 13.72
CA MET A 327 -1.39 4.99 13.46
C MET A 327 -2.18 4.59 14.71
N ASP A 328 -1.98 3.36 15.17
CA ASP A 328 -2.59 2.75 16.34
C ASP A 328 -1.79 3.01 17.63
N LYS A 329 -0.60 3.63 17.55
CA LYS A 329 0.33 3.72 18.68
C LYS A 329 0.38 5.09 19.31
N ALA A 330 0.14 5.15 20.61
CA ALA A 330 0.39 6.34 21.42
C ALA A 330 1.91 6.65 21.50
N ILE A 331 2.28 7.90 21.16
CA ILE A 331 3.64 8.41 21.22
C ILE A 331 3.93 8.90 22.64
N LYS A 332 4.62 8.08 23.42
CA LYS A 332 4.89 8.38 24.83
C LYS A 332 5.72 9.66 25.00
N GLY A 333 5.20 10.57 25.81
CA GLY A 333 5.87 11.83 26.16
C GLY A 333 5.81 12.92 25.09
N ALA A 334 4.98 12.76 24.06
CA ALA A 334 4.65 13.84 23.14
C ALA A 334 3.86 14.93 23.84
N ASP A 335 4.19 16.19 23.57
CA ASP A 335 3.46 17.34 24.09
C ASP A 335 2.29 17.70 23.18
N ILE A 336 1.10 17.30 23.60
CA ILE A 336 -0.16 17.45 22.86
C ILE A 336 -0.41 18.89 22.42
N ASN A 337 -0.06 19.86 23.28
CA ASN A 337 -0.36 21.28 23.06
C ASN A 337 0.46 21.90 21.93
N SER A 338 1.69 21.45 21.71
CA SER A 338 2.58 21.98 20.68
C SER A 338 2.88 21.01 19.53
N PHE A 339 2.33 19.79 19.61
CA PHE A 339 2.51 18.77 18.58
C PHE A 339 1.94 19.23 17.24
N ARG A 340 2.77 19.13 16.21
CA ARG A 340 2.43 19.46 14.83
C ARG A 340 3.09 18.48 13.87
N VAL A 341 2.34 18.10 12.84
CA VAL A 341 2.88 17.34 11.71
C VAL A 341 3.67 18.30 10.83
N VAL A 342 4.94 17.98 10.59
CA VAL A 342 5.85 18.83 9.80
C VAL A 342 5.70 18.51 8.32
N LYS A 343 5.87 17.24 7.94
CA LYS A 343 5.65 16.72 6.58
C LYS A 343 5.76 15.21 6.58
N GLU A 344 4.96 14.54 5.77
CA GLU A 344 4.98 13.08 5.65
C GLU A 344 4.99 12.42 7.05
N LYS A 345 5.96 11.56 7.32
CA LYS A 345 6.12 10.84 8.58
C LYS A 345 6.90 11.65 9.63
N TYR A 346 7.17 12.94 9.42
CA TYR A 346 7.88 13.79 10.37
C TYR A 346 6.92 14.69 11.13
N ALA A 347 7.07 14.72 12.45
CA ALA A 347 6.34 15.61 13.35
C ALA A 347 7.28 16.25 14.37
N ALA A 348 6.80 17.28 15.06
CA ALA A 348 7.55 17.95 16.11
C ALA A 348 6.61 18.52 17.16
N ASP A 349 7.10 18.63 18.38
CA ASP A 349 6.51 19.44 19.43
C ASP A 349 7.58 20.36 20.04
N SER A 350 7.29 20.98 21.19
CA SER A 350 8.22 21.89 21.86
C SER A 350 9.48 21.18 22.38
N PHE A 351 9.41 19.87 22.65
CA PHE A 351 10.46 19.08 23.28
C PHE A 351 11.18 18.14 22.31
N ALA A 352 10.58 17.78 21.18
CA ALA A 352 11.11 16.74 20.32
C ALA A 352 10.69 16.84 18.87
N ASN A 353 11.50 16.21 18.01
CA ASN A 353 11.16 15.87 16.65
C ASN A 353 10.99 14.36 16.53
N TYR A 354 10.05 13.95 15.69
CA TYR A 354 9.59 12.58 15.54
C TYR A 354 9.69 12.15 14.09
N PHE A 355 10.00 10.87 13.88
CA PHE A 355 9.71 10.15 12.65
C PHE A 355 8.80 8.99 13.01
N GLN A 356 7.56 8.99 12.53
CA GLN A 356 6.51 8.07 12.97
C GLN A 356 6.30 8.16 14.50
N ASP A 357 6.30 7.02 15.19
CA ASP A 357 6.25 6.88 16.65
C ASP A 357 7.62 7.05 17.34
N ILE A 358 8.69 7.31 16.59
CA ILE A 358 10.07 7.35 17.11
C ILE A 358 10.53 8.80 17.31
N VAL A 359 11.05 9.10 18.51
CA VAL A 359 11.76 10.36 18.78
C VAL A 359 13.13 10.33 18.07
N ILE A 360 13.35 11.24 17.12
CA ILE A 360 14.60 11.33 16.35
C ILE A 360 15.54 12.41 16.88
N SER A 361 15.01 13.43 17.56
CA SER A 361 15.81 14.41 18.28
C SER A 361 14.98 15.07 19.37
N ARG A 362 15.64 15.60 20.40
CA ARG A 362 15.01 16.39 21.45
C ARG A 362 15.57 17.80 21.48
N ASN A 363 14.69 18.77 21.71
CA ASN A 363 15.05 20.10 22.17
C ASN A 363 15.29 19.95 23.67
N GLY A 364 16.54 20.11 24.13
CA GLY A 364 16.91 19.77 25.51
C GLY A 364 15.98 20.42 26.55
N LYS A 365 15.40 19.62 27.45
CA LYS A 365 14.64 20.15 28.61
C LYS A 365 15.60 20.96 29.47
N THR A 366 15.30 22.24 29.68
CA THR A 366 16.12 23.15 30.51
C THR A 366 15.36 23.65 31.72
N HIS A 367 16.07 23.91 32.81
CA HIS A 367 15.61 24.67 33.97
C HIS A 367 16.42 25.97 34.04
N ASP A 368 15.75 27.12 34.02
CA ASP A 368 16.40 28.43 34.13
C ASP A 368 16.78 28.71 35.59
N ILE A 369 18.06 28.99 35.83
CA ILE A 369 18.65 29.19 37.16
C ILE A 369 18.63 30.68 37.47
N LYS A 370 17.83 31.09 38.46
CA LYS A 370 17.62 32.49 38.81
C LYS A 370 18.54 32.95 39.93
N ASN A 371 18.94 32.06 40.83
CA ASN A 371 19.83 32.37 41.94
C ASN A 371 21.30 32.26 41.50
N LYS A 372 21.88 33.40 41.12
CA LYS A 372 23.28 33.49 40.68
C LYS A 372 24.30 32.93 41.68
N ILE A 373 24.03 33.02 42.98
CA ILE A 373 24.94 32.48 44.01
C ILE A 373 24.94 30.95 43.95
N MET A 374 23.77 30.34 43.77
CA MET A 374 23.64 28.89 43.60
C MET A 374 24.23 28.45 42.27
N HIS A 375 24.00 29.20 41.18
CA HIS A 375 24.68 28.98 39.89
C HIS A 375 26.20 28.94 40.07
N ASP A 376 26.81 29.97 40.64
CA ASP A 376 28.27 30.06 40.78
C ASP A 376 28.86 28.90 41.60
N ARG A 377 28.11 28.35 42.55
CA ARG A 377 28.50 27.19 43.36
C ARG A 377 28.36 25.85 42.62
N LEU A 378 27.35 25.73 41.76
CA LEU A 378 26.96 24.47 41.13
C LEU A 378 27.31 24.39 39.65
N ARG A 379 27.80 25.48 39.05
CA ARG A 379 28.12 25.55 37.62
C ARG A 379 29.08 24.43 37.22
N GLY A 380 28.71 23.71 36.17
CA GLY A 380 29.45 22.57 35.68
C GLY A 380 29.25 21.27 36.45
N ARG A 381 28.44 21.24 37.51
CA ARG A 381 28.10 20.00 38.23
C ARG A 381 26.97 19.26 37.52
N ILE A 382 26.97 17.94 37.69
CA ILE A 382 25.80 17.10 37.42
C ILE A 382 25.04 17.00 38.74
N LEU A 383 23.76 17.35 38.73
CA LEU A 383 22.84 17.24 39.86
C LEU A 383 21.95 16.02 39.68
N LEU A 384 21.61 15.34 40.78
CA LEU A 384 20.66 14.24 40.82
C LEU A 384 19.50 14.63 41.72
N GLU A 385 18.32 14.83 41.14
CA GLU A 385 17.11 15.17 41.89
C GLU A 385 16.57 13.90 42.58
N THR A 386 16.86 13.77 43.88
CA THR A 386 16.68 12.48 44.58
C THR A 386 15.23 12.13 44.88
N GLU A 387 14.32 13.09 44.78
CA GLU A 387 12.90 12.96 45.15
C GLU A 387 11.98 12.76 43.93
N LYS A 388 12.51 12.95 42.72
CA LYS A 388 11.78 12.82 41.45
C LYS A 388 12.46 11.85 40.51
N ASN A 389 12.23 10.54 40.72
CA ASN A 389 12.74 9.44 39.88
C ASN A 389 14.28 9.44 39.62
N GLY A 390 15.08 10.22 40.36
CA GLY A 390 16.53 10.32 40.13
C GLY A 390 16.89 11.09 38.85
N GLU A 391 16.11 12.09 38.46
CA GLU A 391 16.38 12.93 37.29
C GLU A 391 17.79 13.57 37.36
N ALA A 392 18.58 13.41 36.30
CA ALA A 392 19.94 13.97 36.20
C ALA A 392 19.94 15.29 35.42
N TRP A 393 20.67 16.28 35.90
CA TRP A 393 20.73 17.62 35.33
C TRP A 393 22.17 18.14 35.26
N TYR A 394 22.59 18.66 34.11
CA TYR A 394 23.88 19.34 33.93
C TYR A 394 23.72 20.85 34.07
N VAL A 395 24.37 21.45 35.08
CA VAL A 395 24.39 22.90 35.24
C VAL A 395 25.43 23.49 34.29
N SER A 396 25.00 24.32 33.35
CA SER A 396 25.93 24.91 32.37
C SER A 396 26.94 25.85 33.05
N PRO A 397 28.25 25.71 32.80
CA PRO A 397 29.27 26.66 33.23
C PRO A 397 29.06 28.07 32.68
N ASP A 398 28.49 28.17 31.47
CA ASP A 398 28.47 29.40 30.68
C ASP A 398 27.07 30.03 30.62
N LEU A 399 26.03 29.25 30.90
CA LEU A 399 24.64 29.69 30.83
C LEU A 399 23.99 29.51 32.20
N ASN A 400 23.08 30.42 32.55
CA ASN A 400 22.26 30.33 33.77
C ASN A 400 21.14 29.29 33.60
N LYS A 401 21.49 28.06 33.22
CA LYS A 401 20.55 26.98 32.93
C LYS A 401 21.11 25.63 33.37
N ALA A 402 20.23 24.78 33.89
CA ALA A 402 20.45 23.35 34.00
C ALA A 402 19.79 22.63 32.83
N TYR A 403 20.45 21.61 32.30
CA TYR A 403 20.00 20.83 31.15
C TYR A 403 19.74 19.40 31.58
N TYR A 404 18.57 18.88 31.26
CA TYR A 404 18.18 17.52 31.61
C TYR A 404 19.03 16.48 30.87
N LEU A 405 19.44 15.43 31.57
CA LEU A 405 20.28 14.34 31.07
C LEU A 405 19.59 12.96 31.14
N GLY A 406 18.29 12.91 31.47
CA GLY A 406 17.65 11.65 31.88
C GLY A 406 17.49 10.59 30.79
N LEU A 407 17.52 10.93 29.49
CA LEU A 407 17.56 9.96 28.39
C LEU A 407 18.84 10.10 27.55
N PRO A 408 19.27 9.04 26.83
CA PRO A 408 20.45 9.11 25.97
C PRO A 408 20.40 10.24 24.92
N LEU A 409 19.23 10.49 24.33
CA LEU A 409 19.06 11.57 23.35
C LEU A 409 19.10 12.97 24.00
N ASP A 410 18.64 13.11 25.24
CA ASP A 410 18.75 14.37 26.01
C ASP A 410 20.23 14.68 26.29
N ALA A 411 20.96 13.71 26.84
CA ALA A 411 22.39 13.85 27.10
C ALA A 411 23.19 14.14 25.82
N PHE A 412 22.86 13.47 24.70
CA PHE A 412 23.49 13.74 23.41
C PHE A 412 23.21 15.17 22.91
N ALA A 413 21.97 15.67 23.04
CA ALA A 413 21.64 17.05 22.68
C ALA A 413 22.48 18.04 23.49
N VAL A 414 22.63 17.82 24.80
CA VAL A 414 23.48 18.64 25.68
C VAL A 414 24.95 18.60 25.22
N MET A 415 25.50 17.41 24.94
CA MET A 415 26.89 17.28 24.45
C MET A 415 27.10 17.99 23.12
N ARG A 416 26.14 17.89 22.21
CA ARG A 416 26.20 18.54 20.89
C ARG A 416 26.11 20.06 20.99
N GLU A 417 25.24 20.58 21.84
CA GLU A 417 24.94 22.02 21.92
C GLU A 417 25.93 22.78 22.80
N LEU A 418 26.40 22.17 23.89
CA LEU A 418 27.26 22.83 24.89
C LEU A 418 28.72 22.33 24.84
N GLY A 419 29.01 21.30 24.04
CA GLY A 419 30.34 20.71 23.93
C GLY A 419 31.34 21.66 23.30
N LEU A 420 32.47 21.87 23.98
CA LEU A 420 33.58 22.67 23.46
C LEU A 420 34.54 21.79 22.67
N GLY A 421 34.70 22.07 21.37
CA GLY A 421 35.71 21.41 20.54
C GLY A 421 37.14 21.71 20.99
N ILE A 422 37.97 20.67 21.14
CA ILE A 422 39.40 20.77 21.41
C ILE A 422 40.22 19.94 20.42
N SER A 423 41.42 20.42 20.10
CA SER A 423 42.39 19.69 19.26
C SER A 423 43.07 18.56 20.04
N GLU A 424 43.60 17.58 19.31
CA GLU A 424 44.35 16.47 19.91
C GLU A 424 45.61 16.94 20.63
N THR A 425 46.27 17.98 20.13
CA THR A 425 47.41 18.61 20.83
C THR A 425 47.00 19.07 22.24
N ASN A 426 45.85 19.74 22.35
CA ASN A 426 45.35 20.19 23.65
C ASN A 426 44.96 19.00 24.54
N TYR A 427 44.18 18.05 24.01
CA TYR A 427 43.79 16.85 24.75
C TYR A 427 45.00 16.09 25.32
N ASN A 428 46.01 15.82 24.49
CA ASN A 428 47.22 15.11 24.89
C ASN A 428 48.04 15.89 25.92
N SER A 429 48.04 17.23 25.85
CA SER A 429 48.72 18.07 26.83
C SER A 429 48.11 18.00 28.23
N PHE A 430 46.83 17.65 28.35
CA PHE A 430 46.08 17.62 29.62
C PHE A 430 46.39 16.38 30.45
N LYS A 431 46.90 15.29 29.86
CA LYS A 431 47.29 14.06 30.56
C LYS A 431 46.19 13.52 31.51
N GLY A 432 44.92 13.65 31.11
CA GLY A 432 43.74 13.20 31.87
C GLY A 432 43.14 14.24 32.84
N TYR A 433 43.76 15.41 32.99
CA TYR A 433 43.30 16.49 33.88
C TYR A 433 43.25 17.81 33.13
N ALA A 434 42.06 18.38 32.99
CA ALA A 434 41.88 19.60 32.21
C ALA A 434 42.34 20.85 32.99
N PRO A 435 42.73 21.95 32.30
CA PRO A 435 42.99 23.23 32.96
C PRO A 435 41.74 23.77 33.67
N GLN A 436 41.92 24.55 34.75
CA GLN A 436 40.84 25.11 35.56
C GLN A 436 39.76 25.87 34.74
N LYS A 437 40.16 26.55 33.66
CA LYS A 437 39.23 27.26 32.76
C LYS A 437 38.22 26.36 32.05
N LEU A 438 38.47 25.04 32.01
CA LEU A 438 37.58 24.04 31.45
C LEU A 438 36.79 23.28 32.53
N SER A 439 36.93 23.67 33.80
CA SER A 439 36.20 23.07 34.92
C SER A 439 34.70 23.03 34.63
N GLY A 440 34.11 21.83 34.71
CA GLY A 440 32.69 21.62 34.51
C GLY A 440 32.21 21.58 33.07
N LYS A 441 33.08 21.83 32.08
CA LYS A 441 32.69 21.80 30.67
C LYS A 441 32.62 20.37 30.14
N ILE A 442 31.77 20.17 29.14
CA ILE A 442 31.84 19.04 28.22
C ILE A 442 32.80 19.43 27.09
N ILE A 443 33.80 18.61 26.82
CA ILE A 443 34.77 18.83 25.75
C ILE A 443 34.65 17.72 24.70
N LEU A 444 34.80 18.11 23.42
CA LEU A 444 34.68 17.23 22.28
C LEU A 444 36.02 17.17 21.53
N ARG A 445 36.56 15.97 21.33
CA ARG A 445 37.77 15.76 20.53
C ARG A 445 37.41 15.84 19.04
N THR A 446 37.63 16.99 18.41
CA THR A 446 37.15 17.24 17.04
C THR A 446 37.85 16.39 15.98
N GLU A 447 39.07 15.93 16.25
CA GLU A 447 39.87 15.12 15.34
C GLU A 447 39.79 13.61 15.67
N ALA A 448 39.11 13.24 16.75
CA ALA A 448 38.90 11.85 17.18
C ALA A 448 37.39 11.52 17.19
N MET A 449 36.74 11.70 16.03
CA MET A 449 35.31 11.37 15.82
C MET A 449 34.33 12.03 16.81
N GLY A 450 34.71 13.15 17.43
CA GLY A 450 33.85 13.88 18.36
C GLY A 450 33.71 13.21 19.74
N GLU A 451 34.66 12.37 20.15
CA GLU A 451 34.65 11.78 21.49
C GLU A 451 34.44 12.84 22.59
N ALA A 452 33.44 12.61 23.45
CA ALA A 452 33.05 13.55 24.49
C ALA A 452 33.63 13.17 25.86
N TYR A 453 34.06 14.19 26.62
CA TYR A 453 34.51 14.06 28.00
C TYR A 453 33.86 15.13 28.89
N TYR A 454 33.44 14.74 30.09
CA TYR A 454 33.04 15.64 31.16
C TYR A 454 34.25 16.01 32.02
N VAL A 455 34.51 17.29 32.23
CA VAL A 455 35.54 17.77 33.16
C VAL A 455 34.91 17.96 34.54
N ASN A 456 35.18 17.03 35.46
CA ASN A 456 34.59 17.06 36.79
C ASN A 456 35.11 18.27 37.61
N PRO A 457 34.26 19.22 38.05
CA PRO A 457 34.74 20.44 38.70
C PRO A 457 35.61 20.26 39.95
N PRO A 458 35.34 19.30 40.86
CA PRO A 458 36.12 19.11 42.09
C PRO A 458 37.59 18.74 41.87
N ASP A 459 37.92 18.00 40.82
CA ASP A 459 39.27 17.43 40.61
C ASP A 459 39.84 17.66 39.21
N LEU A 460 39.08 18.30 38.32
CA LEU A 460 39.40 18.57 36.91
C LEU A 460 39.65 17.31 36.07
N LYS A 461 39.33 16.13 36.60
CA LYS A 461 39.53 14.87 35.89
C LYS A 461 38.59 14.80 34.70
N MET A 462 39.12 14.34 33.58
CA MET A 462 38.36 14.15 32.35
C MET A 462 37.73 12.75 32.34
N HIS A 463 36.39 12.69 32.31
CA HIS A 463 35.63 11.46 32.30
C HIS A 463 34.99 11.24 30.93
N TYR A 464 35.31 10.11 30.30
CA TYR A 464 34.78 9.76 28.99
C TYR A 464 33.26 9.56 29.02
N LEU A 465 32.56 10.08 28.01
CA LEU A 465 31.10 10.01 27.84
C LEU A 465 30.68 9.24 26.57
N GLY A 466 31.61 8.69 25.80
CA GLY A 466 31.31 8.22 24.44
C GLY A 466 30.41 6.98 24.32
N ARG A 467 30.17 6.24 25.41
CA ARG A 467 29.17 5.16 25.44
C ARG A 467 28.09 5.45 26.48
N PRO A 468 26.83 5.04 26.26
CA PRO A 468 25.74 5.24 27.23
C PRO A 468 26.09 4.75 28.65
N ALA A 469 26.77 3.60 28.77
CA ALA A 469 27.19 3.05 30.05
C ALA A 469 28.26 3.90 30.76
N ASP A 470 29.14 4.59 30.01
CA ASP A 470 30.15 5.47 30.59
C ASP A 470 29.50 6.76 31.10
N ALA A 471 28.62 7.37 30.31
CA ALA A 471 27.86 8.54 30.72
C ALA A 471 27.00 8.26 31.96
N PHE A 472 26.31 7.11 31.99
CA PHE A 472 25.53 6.70 33.17
C PHE A 472 26.40 6.53 34.43
N ARG A 473 27.58 5.92 34.28
CA ARG A 473 28.53 5.77 35.39
C ARG A 473 28.98 7.13 35.92
N VAL A 474 29.30 8.08 35.03
CA VAL A 474 29.67 9.45 35.40
C VAL A 474 28.54 10.15 36.17
N MET A 475 27.30 10.08 35.68
CA MET A 475 26.15 10.67 36.37
C MET A 475 25.95 10.07 37.77
N ARG A 476 26.05 8.74 37.89
CA ARG A 476 25.86 8.04 39.17
C ARG A 476 26.97 8.31 40.19
N GLU A 477 28.22 8.35 39.74
CA GLU A 477 29.39 8.43 40.65
C GLU A 477 29.79 9.87 40.99
N LEU A 478 29.56 10.82 40.07
CA LEU A 478 29.96 12.22 40.24
C LEU A 478 28.77 13.16 40.47
N GLY A 479 27.55 12.66 40.32
CA GLY A 479 26.32 13.41 40.53
C GLY A 479 26.19 13.87 41.98
N LEU A 480 25.83 15.15 42.16
CA LEU A 480 25.53 15.73 43.46
C LEU A 480 24.03 15.64 43.72
N GLY A 481 23.62 14.98 44.80
CA GLY A 481 22.21 14.94 45.19
C GLY A 481 21.67 16.33 45.53
N ILE A 482 20.45 16.63 45.08
CA ILE A 482 19.71 17.85 45.39
C ILE A 482 18.23 17.50 45.65
N SER A 483 17.61 18.17 46.63
CA SER A 483 16.17 18.06 46.88
C SER A 483 15.38 18.73 45.76
N SER A 484 14.11 18.36 45.56
CA SER A 484 13.27 19.03 44.56
C SER A 484 13.05 20.50 44.91
N GLU A 485 12.90 20.82 46.20
CA GLU A 485 12.74 22.20 46.67
C GLU A 485 13.99 23.06 46.40
N ASP A 486 15.18 22.55 46.69
CA ASP A 486 16.43 23.28 46.42
C ASP A 486 16.68 23.43 44.92
N PHE A 487 16.30 22.43 44.11
CA PHE A 487 16.43 22.47 42.66
C PHE A 487 15.51 23.53 42.05
N ASP A 488 14.26 23.62 42.51
CA ASP A 488 13.30 24.62 42.04
C ASP A 488 13.70 26.07 42.43
N ASN A 489 14.54 26.22 43.46
CA ASN A 489 15.04 27.50 43.97
C ASN A 489 16.42 27.91 43.42
N LEU A 490 16.93 27.19 42.41
CA LEU A 490 18.22 27.48 41.76
C LEU A 490 18.31 28.83 41.07
#